data_AF-A0A2R5FYP6-F1
#
_entry.id   AF-A0A2R5FYP6-F1
#
_cell.length_a   1.000
_cell.length_b   1.000
_cell.length_c   1.000
_cell.angle_alpha   90.00
_cell.angle_beta   90.00
_cell.angle_gamma   90.00
#
_symmetry.space_group_name_H-M   'P 1'
#
loop_
_entity.id
_entity.type
_entity.pdbx_description
1 polymer ?
#
loop_
_entity_poly.entity_id
_entity_poly.type
_entity_poly.pdbx_seq_one_letter_code
_entity_poly.pdbx_strand_id
1 'polypeptide(L)'
;MATIVFSTLYHLADTIDNTVLGMTEGNWHRLDNIFAILSFVSVQLYVLDATIDSQTMQQVRTGFLLLTVLLQEIGPWRLECTLIPVLASSAVLAIYLYKNQPIRASLSRNPEGAFSRAFALLGLGVMGFVKGLDEDTDWLRIAHGCWHLFTGLSFYYFAKGLHHVVEEHQAKRQF
;
A
#
# COMPACT_ATOMS: atom_id res chain seq x y z
N MET A 1 -4.29 -8.54 4.42
CA MET A 1 -5.49 -9.24 4.95
C MET A 1 -6.57 -8.25 5.38
N ALA A 2 -6.24 -7.25 6.22
CA ALA A 2 -7.20 -6.24 6.67
C ALA A 2 -7.94 -5.51 5.53
N THR A 3 -7.24 -5.05 4.49
CA THR A 3 -7.87 -4.41 3.30
C THR A 3 -8.92 -5.28 2.64
N ILE A 4 -8.66 -6.58 2.46
CA ILE A 4 -9.64 -7.50 1.86
C ILE A 4 -10.90 -7.58 2.73
N VAL A 5 -10.72 -7.68 4.05
CA VAL A 5 -11.84 -7.78 4.99
C VAL A 5 -12.68 -6.50 4.94
N PHE A 6 -12.06 -5.33 5.06
CA PHE A 6 -12.79 -4.07 5.12
C PHE A 6 -13.42 -3.69 3.77
N SER A 7 -12.73 -3.92 2.65
CA SER A 7 -13.30 -3.77 1.31
C SER A 7 -14.51 -4.70 1.11
N THR A 8 -14.44 -5.95 1.57
CA THR A 8 -15.56 -6.89 1.50
C THR A 8 -16.75 -6.42 2.35
N LEU A 9 -16.50 -5.97 3.59
CA LEU A 9 -17.55 -5.50 4.49
C LEU A 9 -18.20 -4.20 4.00
N TYR A 10 -17.40 -3.32 3.39
CA TYR A 10 -17.86 -2.13 2.67
C TYR A 10 -18.86 -2.51 1.56
N HIS A 11 -18.44 -3.33 0.60
CA HIS A 11 -19.32 -3.73 -0.51
C HIS A 11 -20.53 -4.55 -0.06
N LEU A 12 -20.39 -5.34 1.00
CA LEU A 12 -21.53 -6.05 1.59
C LEU A 12 -22.56 -5.06 2.14
N ALA A 13 -22.13 -4.07 2.92
CA ALA A 13 -23.01 -3.05 3.48
C ALA A 13 -23.70 -2.22 2.39
N ASP A 14 -22.97 -1.88 1.32
CA ASP A 14 -23.49 -1.20 0.13
C ASP A 14 -24.57 -2.05 -0.57
N THR A 15 -24.28 -3.34 -0.79
CA THR A 15 -25.20 -4.25 -1.51
C THR A 15 -26.50 -4.51 -0.76
N ILE A 16 -26.43 -4.65 0.56
CA ILE A 16 -27.63 -4.91 1.38
C ILE A 16 -28.38 -3.63 1.78
N ASP A 17 -27.84 -2.46 1.43
CA ASP A 17 -28.34 -1.14 1.82
C ASP A 17 -28.65 -1.04 3.32
N ASN A 18 -27.73 -1.56 4.15
CA ASN A 18 -27.92 -1.65 5.59
C ASN A 18 -26.58 -1.69 6.33
N THR A 19 -26.64 -1.59 7.66
CA THR A 19 -25.47 -1.70 8.52
C THR A 19 -24.96 -3.14 8.60
N VAL A 20 -23.64 -3.29 8.54
CA VAL A 20 -22.92 -4.55 8.81
C VAL A 20 -22.13 -4.35 10.08
N LEU A 21 -22.36 -5.20 11.10
CA LEU A 21 -21.79 -5.06 12.45
C LEU A 21 -22.00 -3.66 13.08
N GLY A 22 -23.13 -3.01 12.77
CA GLY A 22 -23.47 -1.68 13.28
C GLY A 22 -22.78 -0.52 12.57
N MET A 23 -22.03 -0.76 11.50
CA MET A 23 -21.40 0.27 10.68
C MET A 23 -22.05 0.36 9.31
N THR A 24 -22.23 1.58 8.82
CA THR A 24 -22.73 1.87 7.47
C THR A 24 -21.64 1.61 6.40
N GLU A 25 -22.07 1.54 5.15
CA GLU A 25 -21.20 1.48 3.94
C GLU A 25 -20.06 2.52 4.02
N GLY A 26 -20.40 3.81 4.18
CA GLY A 26 -19.37 4.85 4.29
C GLY A 26 -18.40 4.67 5.46
N ASN A 27 -18.82 4.11 6.59
CA ASN A 27 -17.91 3.85 7.71
C ASN A 27 -16.93 2.71 7.41
N TRP A 28 -17.39 1.65 6.73
CA TRP A 28 -16.52 0.58 6.27
C TRP A 28 -15.55 1.05 5.20
N HIS A 29 -15.99 1.91 4.28
CA HIS A 29 -15.14 2.48 3.25
C HIS A 29 -13.99 3.31 3.85
N ARG A 30 -14.25 4.07 4.94
CA ARG A 30 -13.17 4.77 5.67
C ARG A 30 -12.12 3.81 6.22
N LEU A 31 -12.53 2.67 6.79
CA LEU A 31 -11.59 1.65 7.25
C LEU A 31 -10.83 1.01 6.07
N ASP A 32 -11.52 0.73 4.96
CA ASP A 32 -10.86 0.21 3.76
C ASP A 32 -9.75 1.17 3.27
N ASN A 33 -10.05 2.48 3.20
CA ASN A 33 -9.06 3.50 2.86
C ASN A 33 -7.85 3.48 3.80
N ILE A 34 -8.07 3.46 5.11
CA ILE A 34 -6.98 3.41 6.10
C ILE A 34 -6.08 2.20 5.86
N PHE A 35 -6.65 1.00 5.72
CA PHE A 35 -5.84 -0.22 5.58
C PHE A 35 -5.24 -0.38 4.18
N ALA A 36 -5.88 0.14 3.13
CA ALA A 36 -5.29 0.23 1.80
C ALA A 36 -4.05 1.14 1.84
N ILE A 37 -4.15 2.35 2.38
CA ILE A 37 -3.03 3.28 2.54
C ILE A 37 -1.89 2.65 3.36
N LEU A 38 -2.21 2.04 4.50
CA LEU A 38 -1.20 1.38 5.34
C LEU A 38 -0.53 0.20 4.65
N SER A 39 -1.19 -0.45 3.70
CA SER A 39 -0.58 -1.50 2.89
C SER A 39 0.48 -0.92 1.93
N PHE A 40 0.20 0.22 1.27
CA PHE A 40 1.21 0.95 0.49
C PHE A 40 2.41 1.35 1.36
N VAL A 41 2.14 1.96 2.51
CA VAL A 41 3.17 2.38 3.46
C VAL A 41 4.01 1.19 3.93
N SER A 42 3.37 0.08 4.30
CA SER A 42 4.06 -1.11 4.83
C SER A 42 5.00 -1.73 3.80
N VAL A 43 4.57 -1.84 2.54
CA VAL A 43 5.44 -2.35 1.45
C VAL A 43 6.67 -1.46 1.28
N GLN A 44 6.51 -0.14 1.33
CA GLN A 44 7.62 0.79 1.18
C GLN A 44 8.59 0.74 2.37
N LEU A 45 8.07 0.58 3.59
CA LEU A 45 8.88 0.52 4.81
C LEU A 45 9.55 -0.85 5.04
N TYR A 46 9.11 -1.91 4.34
CA TYR A 46 9.66 -3.26 4.52
C TYR A 46 11.18 -3.34 4.30
N VAL A 47 11.75 -2.51 3.42
CA VAL A 47 13.21 -2.45 3.21
C VAL A 47 13.94 -1.95 4.46
N LEU A 48 13.32 -1.05 5.21
CA LEU A 48 13.93 -0.44 6.39
C LEU A 48 14.02 -1.45 7.55
N ASP A 49 13.08 -2.40 7.64
CA ASP A 49 13.06 -3.46 8.68
C ASP A 49 14.37 -4.23 8.77
N ALA A 50 15.05 -4.43 7.65
CA ALA A 50 16.30 -5.20 7.61
C ALA A 50 17.50 -4.46 8.23
N THR A 51 17.35 -3.17 8.56
CA THR A 51 18.48 -2.29 8.87
C THR A 51 18.29 -1.38 10.07
N ILE A 52 17.05 -0.97 10.33
CA ILE A 52 16.69 -0.15 11.49
C ILE A 52 16.39 -1.10 12.64
N ASP A 53 16.72 -0.69 13.87
CA ASP A 53 16.38 -1.48 15.05
C ASP A 53 14.86 -1.61 15.22
N SER A 54 14.44 -2.68 15.88
CA SER A 54 13.02 -3.04 16.00
C SER A 54 12.18 -1.98 16.72
N GLN A 55 12.76 -1.27 17.69
CA GLN A 55 12.07 -0.25 18.46
C GLN A 55 11.81 1.00 17.61
N THR A 56 12.84 1.52 16.94
CA THR A 56 12.69 2.66 16.02
C THR A 56 11.71 2.33 14.90
N MET A 57 11.78 1.12 14.33
CA MET A 57 10.88 0.71 13.26
C MET A 57 9.42 0.60 13.74
N GLN A 58 9.18 0.15 14.97
CA GLN A 58 7.86 0.16 15.59
C GLN A 58 7.32 1.58 15.78
N GLN A 59 8.17 2.53 16.18
CA GLN A 59 7.80 3.94 16.29
C GLN A 59 7.43 4.53 14.92
N VAL A 60 8.21 4.24 13.88
CA VAL A 60 7.91 4.70 12.51
C VAL A 60 6.57 4.15 12.03
N ARG A 61 6.31 2.84 12.19
CA ARG A 61 5.02 2.23 11.82
C ARG A 61 3.85 2.85 12.57
N THR A 62 4.00 3.00 13.88
CA THR A 62 2.97 3.64 14.73
C THR A 62 2.73 5.08 14.30
N GLY A 63 3.80 5.83 13.98
CA GLY A 63 3.69 7.19 13.47
C GLY A 63 2.90 7.28 12.17
N PHE A 64 3.16 6.38 11.21
CA PHE A 64 2.38 6.33 9.96
C PHE A 64 0.94 5.86 10.17
N LEU A 65 0.69 4.94 11.10
CA LEU A 65 -0.66 4.55 11.52
C LEU A 65 -1.43 5.77 12.02
N LEU A 66 -0.87 6.49 13.00
CA LEU A 66 -1.50 7.68 13.57
C LEU A 66 -1.71 8.78 12.53
N LEU A 67 -0.71 9.04 11.67
CA LEU A 67 -0.82 10.01 10.58
C LEU A 67 -1.97 9.65 9.62
N THR A 68 -2.06 8.37 9.22
CA THR A 68 -3.09 7.90 8.29
C THR A 68 -4.47 8.04 8.92
N VAL A 69 -4.65 7.60 10.16
CA VAL A 69 -5.92 7.73 10.89
C VAL A 69 -6.32 9.20 11.02
N LEU A 70 -5.40 10.08 11.44
CA LEU A 70 -5.68 11.52 11.59
C LEU A 70 -6.15 12.15 10.28
N LEU A 71 -5.46 11.88 9.17
CA LEU A 71 -5.82 12.44 7.87
C LEU A 71 -7.16 11.88 7.34
N GLN A 72 -7.40 10.58 7.51
CA GLN A 72 -8.68 9.96 7.14
C GLN A 72 -9.84 10.41 8.05
N GLU A 73 -9.56 10.82 9.28
CA GLU A 73 -10.54 11.50 10.14
C GLU A 73 -10.84 12.93 9.69
N ILE A 74 -9.83 13.67 9.21
CA ILE A 74 -10.02 15.04 8.68
C ILE A 74 -10.90 15.04 7.42
N GLY A 75 -10.71 14.07 6.54
CA GLY A 75 -11.45 14.03 5.27
C GLY A 75 -11.10 12.79 4.46
N PRO A 76 -11.84 11.68 4.61
CA PRO A 76 -11.50 10.41 3.96
C PRO A 76 -11.63 10.45 2.44
N TRP A 77 -12.44 11.38 1.93
CA TRP A 77 -12.69 11.60 0.49
C TRP A 77 -11.78 12.66 -0.13
N ARG A 78 -10.96 13.32 0.70
CA ARG A 78 -10.01 14.31 0.21
C ARG A 78 -8.78 13.59 -0.28
N LEU A 79 -8.45 13.78 -1.56
CA LEU A 79 -7.31 13.13 -2.19
C LEU A 79 -6.00 13.40 -1.41
N GLU A 80 -5.82 14.61 -0.88
CA GLU A 80 -4.66 14.95 -0.07
C GLU A 80 -4.50 14.03 1.16
N CYS A 81 -5.61 13.73 1.85
CA CYS A 81 -5.62 12.88 3.05
C CYS A 81 -5.25 11.42 2.74
N THR A 82 -5.39 11.00 1.48
CA THR A 82 -4.99 9.67 0.99
C THR A 82 -3.54 9.67 0.49
N LEU A 83 -3.12 10.71 -0.23
CA LEU A 83 -1.79 10.78 -0.84
C LEU A 83 -0.68 11.11 0.16
N ILE A 84 -0.94 11.97 1.15
CA ILE A 84 0.10 12.44 2.08
C ILE A 84 0.83 11.29 2.79
N PRO A 85 0.18 10.29 3.41
CA PRO A 85 0.88 9.18 4.06
C PRO A 85 1.76 8.39 3.10
N VAL A 86 1.26 8.11 1.89
CA VAL A 86 1.97 7.33 0.86
C VAL A 86 3.18 8.07 0.33
N LEU A 87 3.05 9.37 0.06
CA LEU A 87 4.15 10.21 -0.40
C LEU A 87 5.19 10.42 0.70
N ALA A 88 4.76 10.56 1.95
CA ALA A 88 5.66 10.67 3.09
C ALA A 88 6.49 9.39 3.30
N SER A 89 5.88 8.19 3.22
CA SER A 89 6.63 6.93 3.30
C SER A 89 7.55 6.73 2.10
N SER A 90 7.12 7.18 0.91
CA SER A 90 7.96 7.16 -0.30
C SER A 90 9.18 8.07 -0.14
N ALA A 91 9.02 9.25 0.45
CA ALA A 91 10.12 10.18 0.72
C ALA A 91 11.10 9.59 1.75
N VAL A 92 10.61 8.95 2.81
CA VAL A 92 11.44 8.24 3.80
C VAL A 92 12.26 7.15 3.12
N LEU A 93 11.63 6.31 2.29
CA LEU A 93 12.32 5.27 1.53
C LEU A 93 13.36 5.89 0.57
N ALA A 94 13.02 6.94 -0.16
CA ALA A 94 13.95 7.60 -1.10
C ALA A 94 15.18 8.17 -0.39
N ILE A 95 14.99 8.87 0.74
CA ILE A 95 16.08 9.39 1.58
C ILE A 95 16.94 8.24 2.10
N TYR A 96 16.32 7.16 2.53
CA TYR A 96 17.01 5.98 3.01
C TYR A 96 17.88 5.34 1.91
N LEU A 97 17.33 5.13 0.71
CA LEU A 97 18.04 4.55 -0.44
C LEU A 97 19.16 5.46 -0.95
N TYR A 98 18.97 6.78 -0.88
CA TYR A 98 20.02 7.74 -1.20
C TYR A 98 21.23 7.61 -0.27
N LYS A 99 20.98 7.38 1.03
CA LYS A 99 22.03 7.18 2.03
C LYS A 99 22.65 5.78 2.00
N ASN A 100 21.90 4.75 1.60
CA ASN A 100 22.31 3.34 1.65
C ASN A 100 22.58 2.76 0.26
N GLN A 101 23.72 3.16 -0.33
CA GLN A 101 24.14 2.71 -1.67
C GLN A 101 24.17 1.18 -1.86
N PRO A 102 24.59 0.35 -0.89
CA PRO A 102 24.59 -1.11 -1.08
C PRO A 102 23.19 -1.70 -1.30
N ILE A 103 22.17 -1.16 -0.62
CA ILE A 103 20.78 -1.60 -0.76
C ILE A 103 20.21 -1.11 -2.08
N ARG A 104 20.50 0.14 -2.45
CA ARG A 104 20.16 0.68 -3.77
C ARG A 104 20.73 -0.18 -4.90
N ALA A 105 21.99 -0.62 -4.77
CA ALA A 105 22.65 -1.48 -5.75
C ALA A 105 22.06 -2.90 -5.80
N SER A 106 21.49 -3.40 -4.70
CA SER A 106 20.77 -4.68 -4.68
C SER A 106 19.40 -4.54 -5.37
N LEU A 107 18.65 -3.48 -5.06
CA LEU A 107 17.37 -3.16 -5.72
C LEU A 107 17.52 -3.04 -7.25
N SER A 108 18.60 -2.42 -7.73
CA SER A 108 18.83 -2.26 -9.17
C SER A 108 19.07 -3.58 -9.91
N ARG A 109 19.41 -4.67 -9.23
CA ARG A 109 19.59 -5.99 -9.86
C ARG A 109 18.28 -6.62 -10.27
N ASN A 110 17.17 -6.21 -9.63
CA ASN A 110 15.80 -6.54 -10.03
C ASN A 110 15.63 -8.03 -10.42
N PRO A 111 15.80 -8.96 -9.46
CA PRO A 111 15.77 -10.39 -9.74
C PRO A 111 14.48 -10.76 -10.48
N GLU A 112 14.63 -11.48 -11.60
CA GLU A 112 13.53 -11.94 -12.46
C GLU A 112 12.61 -10.83 -13.02
N GLY A 113 13.04 -9.57 -12.95
CA GLY A 113 12.23 -8.42 -13.35
C GLY A 113 11.09 -8.10 -12.37
N ALA A 114 11.18 -8.53 -11.10
CA ALA A 114 10.12 -8.36 -10.10
C ALA A 114 9.61 -6.92 -10.00
N PHE A 115 10.48 -5.93 -9.82
CA PHE A 115 10.09 -4.52 -9.74
C PHE A 115 9.49 -4.01 -11.05
N SER A 116 10.03 -4.42 -12.20
CA SER A 116 9.49 -4.03 -13.50
C SER A 116 8.05 -4.52 -13.67
N ARG A 117 7.76 -5.77 -13.30
CA ARG A 117 6.40 -6.32 -13.28
C ARG A 117 5.52 -5.58 -12.28
N ALA A 118 6.04 -5.30 -11.08
CA ALA A 118 5.30 -4.58 -10.05
C ALA A 118 4.88 -3.19 -10.51
N PHE A 119 5.79 -2.41 -11.12
CA PHE A 119 5.48 -1.08 -11.65
C PHE A 119 4.55 -1.15 -12.86
N ALA A 120 4.72 -2.12 -13.77
CA ALA A 120 3.82 -2.30 -14.90
C ALA A 120 2.39 -2.62 -14.44
N LEU A 121 2.24 -3.54 -13.48
CA LEU A 121 0.95 -3.88 -12.88
C LEU A 121 0.36 -2.70 -12.12
N LEU A 122 1.16 -1.94 -11.38
CA LEU A 122 0.68 -0.74 -10.70
C LEU A 122 0.15 0.29 -11.71
N GLY A 123 0.84 0.47 -12.83
CA GLY A 123 0.37 1.33 -13.93
C GLY A 123 -1.00 0.90 -14.46
N LEU A 124 -1.20 -0.40 -14.69
CA LEU A 124 -2.51 -0.95 -15.09
C LEU A 124 -3.57 -0.75 -13.99
N GLY A 125 -3.18 -0.92 -12.72
CA GLY A 125 -4.03 -0.65 -11.57
C GLY A 125 -4.49 0.81 -11.57
N VAL A 126 -3.58 1.77 -11.72
CA VAL A 126 -3.91 3.20 -11.78
C VAL A 126 -4.87 3.52 -12.93
N MET A 127 -4.73 2.87 -14.10
CA MET A 127 -5.70 3.03 -15.18
C MET A 127 -7.10 2.52 -14.77
N GLY A 128 -7.17 1.38 -14.06
CA GLY A 128 -8.41 0.86 -13.49
C GLY A 128 -9.01 1.80 -12.44
N PHE A 129 -8.17 2.38 -11.57
CA PHE A 129 -8.59 3.35 -10.56
C PHE A 129 -9.21 4.59 -11.19
N VAL A 130 -8.51 5.24 -12.14
CA VAL A 130 -9.00 6.46 -12.80
C VAL A 130 -10.33 6.22 -13.50
N LYS A 131 -10.49 5.07 -14.17
CA LYS A 131 -11.77 4.69 -14.80
C LYS A 131 -12.85 4.35 -13.78
N GLY A 132 -12.49 3.71 -12.67
CA GLY A 132 -13.42 3.34 -11.60
C GLY A 132 -13.82 4.48 -10.66
N LEU A 133 -13.34 5.71 -10.88
CA LEU A 133 -13.79 6.90 -10.15
C LEU A 133 -15.16 7.40 -10.65
N ASP A 134 -15.53 7.08 -11.89
CA ASP A 134 -16.80 7.46 -12.49
C ASP A 134 -17.79 6.29 -12.36
N GLU A 135 -18.67 6.38 -11.37
CA GLU A 135 -19.63 5.32 -11.05
C GLU A 135 -20.69 5.13 -12.15
N ASP A 136 -20.99 6.18 -12.92
CA ASP A 136 -21.96 6.10 -14.01
C ASP A 136 -21.42 5.23 -15.15
N THR A 137 -20.10 5.31 -15.40
CA THR A 137 -19.43 4.51 -16.43
C THR A 137 -18.90 3.16 -15.92
N ASP A 138 -18.73 3.00 -14.61
CA ASP A 138 -18.30 1.75 -13.95
C ASP A 138 -19.39 1.17 -13.02
N TRP A 139 -20.63 1.12 -13.51
CA TRP A 139 -21.79 0.64 -12.73
C TRP A 139 -21.65 -0.82 -12.25
N LEU A 140 -20.88 -1.65 -12.96
CA LEU A 140 -20.54 -3.02 -12.55
C LEU A 140 -19.29 -3.09 -11.64
N ARG A 141 -18.66 -1.95 -11.33
CA ARG A 141 -17.41 -1.84 -10.58
C ARG A 141 -16.27 -2.71 -11.15
N ILE A 142 -16.27 -2.95 -12.47
CA ILE A 142 -15.24 -3.76 -13.13
C ILE A 142 -13.91 -3.03 -13.13
N ALA A 143 -13.89 -1.73 -13.45
CA ALA A 143 -12.65 -0.95 -13.45
C ALA A 143 -12.10 -0.81 -12.02
N HIS A 144 -12.98 -0.60 -11.04
CA HIS A 144 -12.62 -0.63 -9.63
C HIS A 144 -12.09 -2.01 -9.18
N GLY A 145 -12.71 -3.11 -9.63
CA GLY A 145 -12.22 -4.47 -9.39
C GLY A 145 -10.84 -4.71 -10.01
N CYS A 146 -10.58 -4.19 -11.21
CA CYS A 146 -9.26 -4.22 -11.84
C CYS A 146 -8.22 -3.44 -11.03
N TRP A 147 -8.59 -2.31 -10.43
CA TRP A 147 -7.70 -1.58 -9.51
C TRP A 147 -7.22 -2.48 -8.36
N HIS A 148 -8.13 -3.17 -7.68
CA HIS A 148 -7.78 -4.07 -6.58
C HIS A 148 -6.92 -5.24 -7.04
N LEU A 149 -7.30 -5.89 -8.15
CA LEU A 149 -6.57 -7.03 -8.70
C LEU A 149 -5.13 -6.66 -9.08
N PHE A 150 -4.94 -5.62 -9.89
CA PHE A 150 -3.63 -5.25 -10.39
C PHE A 150 -2.74 -4.64 -9.28
N THR A 151 -3.32 -3.90 -8.33
CA THR A 151 -2.58 -3.39 -7.18
C THR A 151 -2.13 -4.51 -6.26
N GLY A 152 -2.99 -5.51 -5.99
CA GLY A 152 -2.62 -6.70 -5.23
C GLY A 152 -1.49 -7.49 -5.89
N LEU A 153 -1.58 -7.73 -7.19
CA LEU A 153 -0.50 -8.39 -7.96
C LEU A 153 0.78 -7.57 -7.98
N SER A 154 0.68 -6.25 -8.11
CA SER A 154 1.82 -5.34 -8.02
C SER A 154 2.54 -5.48 -6.67
N PHE A 155 1.78 -5.49 -5.56
CA PHE A 155 2.35 -5.65 -4.22
C PHE A 155 3.01 -7.00 -4.00
N TYR A 156 2.45 -8.08 -4.57
CA TYR A 156 3.09 -9.38 -4.55
C TYR A 156 4.49 -9.34 -5.18
N TYR A 157 4.63 -8.74 -6.36
CA TYR A 157 5.92 -8.62 -7.03
C TYR A 157 6.87 -7.64 -6.34
N PHE A 158 6.36 -6.55 -5.74
CA PHE A 158 7.16 -5.69 -4.86
C PHE A 158 7.72 -6.48 -3.69
N ALA A 159 6.87 -7.19 -2.94
CA ALA A 159 7.29 -8.00 -1.81
C ALA A 159 8.32 -9.06 -2.22
N LYS A 160 8.12 -9.74 -3.36
CA LYS A 160 9.09 -10.70 -3.92
C LYS A 160 10.45 -10.05 -4.17
N GLY A 161 10.46 -8.89 -4.83
CA GLY A 161 11.69 -8.15 -5.11
C GLY A 161 12.39 -7.67 -3.84
N LEU A 162 11.63 -7.15 -2.87
CA LEU A 162 12.18 -6.66 -1.62
C LEU A 162 12.73 -7.78 -0.73
N HIS A 163 12.08 -8.94 -0.68
CA HIS A 163 12.55 -10.11 0.07
C HIS A 163 13.96 -10.51 -0.37
N HIS A 164 14.18 -10.59 -1.69
CA HIS A 164 15.50 -10.91 -2.23
C HIS A 164 16.57 -9.89 -1.81
N VAL A 165 16.23 -8.59 -1.82
CA VAL A 165 17.15 -7.53 -1.39
C VAL A 165 17.52 -7.67 0.09
N VAL A 166 16.53 -7.98 0.93
CA VAL A 166 16.73 -8.20 2.36
C VAL A 166 17.62 -9.42 2.60
N GLU A 167 17.35 -10.54 1.94
CA GLU A 167 18.17 -11.76 2.03
C GLU A 167 19.62 -11.50 1.60
N GLU A 168 19.82 -10.80 0.48
CA GLU A 168 21.15 -10.46 -0.01
C GLU A 168 21.92 -9.57 0.99
N HIS A 169 21.22 -8.63 1.62
CA HIS A 169 21.82 -7.74 2.62
C HIS A 169 22.17 -8.48 3.92
N GLN A 170 21.29 -9.36 4.39
CA GLN A 170 21.54 -10.17 5.59
C GLN A 170 22.70 -11.14 5.39
N ALA A 171 22.78 -11.81 4.22
CA ALA A 171 23.88 -12.70 3.89
C ALA A 171 25.25 -12.00 3.94
N LYS A 172 25.33 -10.74 3.47
CA LYS A 172 26.57 -9.95 3.51
C LYS A 172 26.99 -9.50 4.90
N ARG A 173 26.09 -9.48 5.89
CA ARG A 173 26.42 -9.10 7.28
C ARG A 173 26.96 -10.26 8.11
N GLN A 174 26.85 -11.49 7.61
CA GLN A 174 27.31 -12.70 8.31
C GLN A 174 28.79 -13.03 8.04
N PHE A 175 29.44 -12.29 7.15
CA PHE A 175 30.85 -12.40 6.79
C PHE A 175 31.57 -11.07 7.03
#